data_AF-A0A7S0MBR7-F1
#
_entry.id   AF-A0A7S0MBR7-F1
#
_cell.length_a   1.000
_cell.length_b   1.000
_cell.length_c   1.000
_cell.angle_alpha   90.00
_cell.angle_beta   90.00
_cell.angle_gamma   90.00
#
_symmetry.space_group_name_H-M   'P 1'
#
loop_
_entity.id
_entity.type
_entity.pdbx_description
1 polymer ?
#
loop_
_entity_poly.entity_id
_entity_poly.type
_entity_poly.pdbx_seq_one_letter_code
_entity_poly.pdbx_strand_id
1 'polypeptide(L)'
;RAAVTRVVCVLEGGNRAVVEVHRAPIKAIGRMREKLAKYAPPSSKAEWPLAANILDPLRASVVANGPSQMFQVIRWFMEAHQLELPGSCGALRVVRVKNGFAESAAEAAVDGYRDVKLSVLLTAPELGGLRVVGEVQVHDRVLHGLKRQMHPLYRITRAKGPDV
;
A
#
# COMPACT_ATOMS: atom_id res chain seq x y z
N ARG A 1 -9.14 -17.76 -0.33
CA ARG A 1 -7.73 -17.28 -0.28
C ARG A 1 -7.61 -16.12 -1.25
N ALA A 2 -6.94 -15.03 -0.89
CA ALA A 2 -6.70 -13.94 -1.84
C ALA A 2 -5.88 -14.47 -3.04
N ALA A 3 -6.26 -14.09 -4.25
CA ALA A 3 -5.54 -14.48 -5.45
C ALA A 3 -4.14 -13.85 -5.45
N VAL A 4 -3.12 -14.69 -5.67
CA VAL A 4 -1.74 -14.25 -5.87
C VAL A 4 -1.47 -14.29 -7.36
N THR A 5 -1.13 -13.15 -7.94
CA THR A 5 -0.71 -13.06 -9.33
C THR A 5 0.81 -13.05 -9.38
N ARG A 6 1.42 -13.97 -10.13
CA ARG A 6 2.86 -13.96 -10.38
C ARG A 6 3.12 -13.21 -11.68
N VAL A 7 3.96 -12.18 -11.62
CA VAL A 7 4.31 -11.36 -12.77
C VAL A 7 5.78 -11.59 -13.07
N VAL A 8 6.08 -12.05 -14.28
CA VAL A 8 7.45 -12.11 -14.78
C VAL A 8 7.81 -10.72 -15.29
N CYS A 9 8.86 -10.14 -14.73
CA CYS A 9 9.34 -8.81 -15.07
C CYS A 9 10.80 -8.88 -15.51
N VAL A 10 11.18 -7.98 -16.41
CA VAL A 10 12.58 -7.77 -16.81
C VAL A 10 13.15 -6.69 -15.92
N LEU A 11 14.15 -7.06 -15.11
CA LEU A 11 14.88 -6.18 -14.23
C LEU A 11 15.94 -5.39 -14.99
N GLU A 12 16.54 -4.41 -14.31
CA GLU A 12 17.70 -3.71 -14.84
C GLU A 12 18.85 -4.70 -15.06
N GLY A 13 19.56 -4.55 -16.18
CA GLY A 13 20.54 -5.53 -16.65
C GLY A 13 19.94 -6.73 -17.38
N GLY A 14 18.63 -6.72 -17.70
CA GLY A 14 17.99 -7.75 -18.53
C GLY A 14 17.61 -9.03 -17.81
N ASN A 15 17.89 -9.13 -16.51
CA ASN A 15 17.58 -10.30 -15.71
C ASN A 15 16.07 -10.48 -15.53
N ARG A 16 15.55 -11.68 -15.77
CA ARG A 16 14.14 -11.99 -15.50
C ARG A 16 13.94 -12.31 -14.02
N ALA A 17 12.93 -11.71 -13.42
CA ALA A 17 12.52 -12.01 -12.05
C ALA A 17 11.01 -12.21 -11.96
N VAL A 18 10.58 -12.86 -10.89
CA VAL A 18 9.16 -13.06 -10.57
C VAL A 18 8.82 -12.25 -9.33
N VAL A 19 7.93 -11.28 -9.50
CA VAL A 19 7.30 -10.56 -8.39
C VAL A 19 5.91 -11.11 -8.15
N GLU A 20 5.50 -11.20 -6.88
CA GLU A 20 4.16 -11.66 -6.52
C GLU A 20 3.28 -10.48 -6.14
N VAL A 21 2.10 -10.40 -6.73
CA VAL A 21 1.08 -9.39 -6.42
C VAL A 21 -0.04 -10.06 -5.64
N HIS A 22 -0.18 -9.66 -4.38
CA HIS A 22 -1.19 -10.13 -3.45
C HIS A 22 -2.29 -9.06 -3.35
N ARG A 23 -3.48 -9.36 -3.88
CA ARG A 23 -4.62 -8.43 -3.81
C ARG A 23 -5.27 -8.52 -2.44
N ALA A 24 -5.53 -7.38 -1.80
CA ALA A 24 -6.32 -7.36 -0.57
C ALA A 24 -7.80 -7.13 -0.91
N PRO A 25 -8.74 -7.68 -0.10
CA PRO A 25 -10.13 -7.27 -0.21
C PRO A 25 -10.25 -5.76 0.10
N ILE A 26 -11.29 -5.15 -0.46
CA ILE A 26 -11.69 -3.78 -0.11
C ILE A 26 -11.83 -3.69 1.41
N LYS A 27 -11.31 -2.62 2.00
CA LYS A 27 -11.40 -2.44 3.45
C LYS A 27 -12.88 -2.43 3.87
N ALA A 28 -13.22 -3.25 4.86
CA ALA A 28 -14.56 -3.31 5.42
C ALA A 28 -15.01 -1.94 5.94
N ILE A 29 -16.29 -1.60 5.74
CA ILE A 29 -16.88 -0.31 6.13
C ILE A 29 -16.67 -0.01 7.62
N GLY A 30 -16.86 -1.00 8.50
CA GLY A 30 -16.62 -0.81 9.94
C GLY A 30 -15.19 -0.36 10.25
N ARG A 31 -14.19 -0.96 9.58
CA ARG A 31 -12.77 -0.57 9.72
C ARG A 31 -12.48 0.81 9.14
N MET A 32 -13.22 1.23 8.11
CA MET A 32 -13.13 2.59 7.58
C MET A 32 -13.70 3.59 8.60
N ARG A 33 -14.86 3.30 9.20
CA ARG A 33 -15.44 4.14 10.26
C ARG A 33 -14.53 4.28 11.48
N GLU A 34 -13.91 3.19 11.94
CA GLU A 34 -12.91 3.23 13.03
C GLU A 34 -11.73 4.14 12.69
N LYS A 35 -11.22 4.06 11.45
CA LYS A 35 -10.15 4.96 11.00
C LYS A 35 -10.62 6.41 10.96
N LEU A 36 -11.83 6.68 10.49
CA LEU A 36 -12.39 8.03 10.52
C LEU A 36 -12.52 8.53 11.95
N ALA A 37 -13.01 7.73 12.89
CA ALA A 37 -13.06 8.14 14.29
C ALA A 37 -11.67 8.50 14.86
N LYS A 38 -10.61 7.78 14.45
CA LYS A 38 -9.22 8.06 14.86
C LYS A 38 -8.61 9.28 14.15
N TYR A 39 -9.02 9.57 12.92
CA TYR A 39 -8.34 10.54 12.05
C TYR A 39 -9.23 11.68 11.54
N ALA A 40 -10.52 11.79 11.87
CA ALA A 40 -11.40 12.80 11.26
C ALA A 40 -11.56 14.11 12.07
N PRO A 41 -11.51 14.15 13.42
CA PRO A 41 -11.58 15.44 14.15
C PRO A 41 -10.52 15.67 15.27
N PRO A 42 -10.20 16.94 15.62
CA PRO A 42 -10.76 18.18 15.06
C PRO A 42 -10.06 18.65 13.78
N SER A 43 -8.95 18.01 13.39
CA SER A 43 -8.37 18.13 12.06
C SER A 43 -7.41 16.97 11.81
N SER A 44 -7.80 16.04 10.94
CA SER A 44 -6.75 15.43 10.13
C SER A 44 -7.18 15.48 8.68
N LYS A 45 -6.38 16.22 7.90
CA LYS A 45 -6.28 16.37 6.45
C LYS A 45 -7.49 16.88 5.65
N ALA A 46 -8.73 16.53 5.98
CA ALA A 46 -9.91 17.01 5.25
C ALA A 46 -11.19 17.00 6.09
N GLU A 47 -12.00 18.04 5.93
CA GLU A 47 -13.32 18.20 6.55
C GLU A 47 -14.42 17.47 5.75
N TRP A 48 -14.35 17.55 4.42
CA TRP A 48 -15.23 16.81 3.51
C TRP A 48 -14.52 16.57 2.17
N PRO A 49 -14.71 15.42 1.50
CA PRO A 49 -15.41 14.25 2.00
C PRO A 49 -14.54 13.52 3.03
N LEU A 50 -15.13 13.05 4.13
CA LEU A 50 -14.40 12.38 5.21
C LEU A 50 -13.56 11.18 4.72
N ALA A 51 -14.00 10.53 3.64
CA ALA A 51 -13.26 9.44 3.00
C ALA A 51 -11.83 9.83 2.57
N ALA A 52 -11.54 11.11 2.34
CA ALA A 52 -10.19 11.61 2.05
C ALA A 52 -9.19 11.33 3.19
N ASN A 53 -9.68 11.09 4.41
CA ASN A 53 -8.85 10.73 5.56
C ASN A 53 -8.47 9.24 5.58
N ILE A 54 -8.96 8.44 4.62
CA ILE A 54 -8.65 7.02 4.46
C ILE A 54 -7.84 6.83 3.17
N LEU A 55 -6.54 6.56 3.31
CA LEU A 55 -5.62 6.41 2.16
C LEU A 55 -5.51 4.99 1.62
N ASP A 56 -6.15 4.03 2.27
CA ASP A 56 -5.96 2.61 1.98
C ASP A 56 -7.28 1.81 1.83
N PRO A 57 -8.37 2.35 1.24
CA PRO A 57 -9.60 1.60 0.98
C PRO A 57 -9.34 0.42 0.03
N LEU A 58 -8.51 0.65 -0.99
CA LEU A 58 -7.98 -0.35 -1.92
C LEU A 58 -6.52 -0.62 -1.59
N ARG A 59 -6.12 -1.89 -1.55
CA ARG A 59 -4.75 -2.27 -1.20
C ARG A 59 -4.23 -3.46 -2.00
N ALA A 60 -2.94 -3.44 -2.28
CA ALA A 60 -2.21 -4.58 -2.81
C ALA A 60 -0.84 -4.68 -2.13
N SER A 61 -0.26 -5.87 -2.11
CA SER A 61 1.13 -6.08 -1.71
C SER A 61 1.91 -6.65 -2.88
N VAL A 62 3.03 -6.01 -3.21
CA VAL A 62 4.00 -6.54 -4.17
C VAL A 62 5.16 -7.13 -3.37
N VAL A 63 5.45 -8.40 -3.60
CA VAL A 63 6.49 -9.14 -2.89
C VAL A 63 7.62 -9.43 -3.87
N ALA A 64 8.77 -8.86 -3.56
CA ALA A 64 9.99 -8.94 -4.35
C ALA A 64 11.06 -9.77 -3.62
N ASN A 65 12.09 -10.22 -4.34
CA ASN A 65 13.21 -10.97 -3.75
C ASN A 65 14.38 -10.04 -3.49
N GLY A 66 14.52 -9.59 -2.25
CA GLY A 66 15.60 -8.71 -1.84
C GLY A 66 15.37 -7.23 -2.17
N PRO A 67 16.20 -6.36 -1.58
CA PRO A 67 16.04 -4.91 -1.63
C PRO A 67 16.18 -4.33 -3.05
N SER A 68 17.06 -4.89 -3.89
CA SER A 68 17.26 -4.40 -5.26
C SER A 68 15.99 -4.52 -6.10
N GLN A 69 15.29 -5.67 -6.00
CA GLN A 69 14.02 -5.85 -6.71
C GLN A 69 12.91 -4.96 -6.14
N MET A 70 12.87 -4.77 -4.82
CA MET A 70 11.93 -3.83 -4.20
C MET A 70 12.12 -2.40 -4.73
N PHE A 71 13.37 -1.94 -4.77
CA PHE A 71 13.69 -0.59 -5.25
C PHE A 71 13.28 -0.42 -6.71
N GLN A 72 13.55 -1.44 -7.55
CA GLN A 72 13.14 -1.41 -8.94
C GLN A 72 11.61 -1.35 -9.12
N VAL A 73 10.86 -2.14 -8.33
CA VAL A 73 9.39 -2.07 -8.31
C VAL A 73 8.90 -0.67 -7.94
N ILE A 74 9.47 -0.08 -6.87
CA ILE A 74 9.12 1.28 -6.44
C ILE A 74 9.39 2.27 -7.57
N ARG A 75 10.54 2.15 -8.23
CA ARG A 75 10.90 3.04 -9.33
C ARG A 75 9.94 2.93 -10.51
N TRP A 76 9.51 1.72 -10.89
CA TRP A 76 8.46 1.56 -11.91
C TRP A 76 7.19 2.33 -11.57
N PHE A 77 6.74 2.32 -10.30
CA PHE A 77 5.58 3.11 -9.88
C PHE A 77 5.82 4.62 -9.96
N MET A 78 7.03 5.08 -9.60
CA MET A 78 7.40 6.50 -9.69
C MET A 78 7.54 6.95 -11.14
N GLU A 79 7.97 6.09 -12.05
CA GLU A 79 8.08 6.39 -13.49
C GLU A 79 6.72 6.28 -14.21
N ALA A 80 5.80 5.47 -13.67
CA ALA A 80 4.48 5.21 -14.24
C ALA A 80 3.50 6.40 -14.19
N HIS A 81 3.94 7.59 -13.75
CA HIS A 81 3.10 8.79 -13.56
C HIS A 81 2.27 9.22 -14.78
N GLN A 82 2.56 8.68 -15.97
CA GLN A 82 1.89 8.98 -17.23
C GLN A 82 1.45 7.73 -18.01
N LEU A 83 1.53 6.54 -17.41
CA LEU A 83 1.07 5.33 -18.10
C LEU A 83 -0.47 5.30 -18.04
N GLU A 84 -1.09 5.39 -19.21
CA GLU A 84 -2.50 5.03 -19.38
C GLU A 84 -2.63 3.54 -19.07
N LEU A 85 -3.46 3.22 -18.07
CA LEU A 85 -3.71 1.83 -17.75
C LEU A 85 -4.65 1.25 -18.83
N PRO A 86 -4.42 0.01 -19.27
CA PRO A 86 -5.35 -0.66 -20.18
C PRO A 86 -6.68 -0.95 -19.47
N GLY A 87 -7.79 -0.73 -20.19
CA GLY A 87 -9.12 -0.71 -19.61
C GLY A 87 -9.41 0.64 -18.96
N SER A 88 -10.68 1.01 -18.83
CA SER A 88 -11.16 2.38 -18.60
C SER A 88 -10.56 3.17 -17.41
N CYS A 89 -9.72 2.57 -16.57
CA CYS A 89 -8.89 3.27 -15.60
C CYS A 89 -7.90 4.21 -16.30
N GLY A 90 -7.95 5.51 -15.97
CA GLY A 90 -7.00 6.51 -16.45
C GLY A 90 -5.61 6.38 -15.81
N ALA A 91 -4.93 7.52 -15.62
CA ALA A 91 -3.55 7.54 -15.15
C ALA A 91 -3.38 7.07 -13.69
N LEU A 92 -2.29 6.35 -13.42
CA LEU A 92 -1.82 6.00 -12.09
C LEU A 92 -0.74 6.98 -11.63
N ARG A 93 -0.92 7.59 -10.46
CA ARG A 93 0.06 8.54 -9.89
C ARG A 93 0.39 8.22 -8.45
N VAL A 94 1.67 8.03 -8.13
CA VAL A 94 2.12 8.02 -6.73
C VAL A 94 1.94 9.42 -6.11
N VAL A 95 1.21 9.50 -5.01
CA VAL A 95 0.94 10.77 -4.29
C VAL A 95 1.63 10.84 -2.94
N ARG A 96 2.08 9.69 -2.41
CA ARG A 96 2.83 9.62 -1.15
C ARG A 96 3.67 8.37 -1.09
N VAL A 97 4.86 8.49 -0.53
CA VAL A 97 5.73 7.36 -0.17
C VAL A 97 5.94 7.36 1.34
N LYS A 98 5.74 6.22 1.99
CA LYS A 98 6.14 5.97 3.37
C LYS A 98 7.20 4.88 3.36
N ASN A 99 8.44 5.25 3.68
CA ASN A 99 9.54 4.30 3.80
C ASN A 99 9.59 3.74 5.24
N GLY A 100 9.21 2.48 5.42
CA GLY A 100 9.31 1.81 6.72
C GLY A 100 10.73 1.50 7.15
N PHE A 101 11.72 1.56 6.24
CA PHE A 101 13.14 1.31 6.53
C PHE A 101 13.91 2.56 6.97
N ALA A 102 13.29 3.74 6.92
CA ALA A 102 13.94 4.96 7.42
C ALA A 102 14.23 4.85 8.92
N GLU A 103 15.34 5.42 9.38
CA GLU A 103 15.78 5.35 10.78
C GLU A 103 14.70 5.83 11.76
N SER A 104 14.05 6.96 11.46
CA SER A 104 12.91 7.48 12.22
C SER A 104 11.69 6.54 12.26
N ALA A 105 11.54 5.67 11.25
CA ALA A 105 10.52 4.63 11.24
C ALA A 105 10.98 3.37 12.00
N ALA A 106 12.29 3.10 12.04
CA ALA A 106 12.86 1.97 12.78
C ALA A 106 12.78 2.20 14.30
N GLU A 107 13.02 3.43 14.76
CA GLU A 107 12.89 3.84 16.16
C GLU A 107 11.45 3.84 16.65
N ALA A 108 10.51 4.27 15.79
CA ALA A 108 9.08 4.31 16.12
C ALA A 108 8.37 2.96 15.97
N ALA A 109 8.98 1.98 15.30
CA ALA A 109 8.35 0.69 15.02
C ALA A 109 8.59 -0.29 16.17
N VAL A 110 7.54 -0.50 16.96
CA VAL A 110 7.46 -1.57 17.98
C VAL A 110 7.46 -2.97 17.34
N ASP A 111 7.08 -3.08 16.06
CA ASP A 111 7.11 -4.33 15.30
C ASP A 111 8.39 -4.48 14.45
N GLY A 112 8.86 -5.71 14.23
CA GLY A 112 10.13 -5.99 13.55
C GLY A 112 10.06 -6.09 12.01
N TYR A 113 8.88 -6.00 11.40
CA TYR A 113 8.76 -6.07 9.94
C TYR A 113 8.79 -4.68 9.31
N ARG A 114 9.30 -4.58 8.07
CA ARG A 114 9.53 -3.32 7.35
C ARG A 114 9.02 -3.44 5.92
N ASP A 115 8.36 -2.38 5.44
CA ASP A 115 7.84 -2.30 4.08
C ASP A 115 7.91 -0.85 3.55
N VAL A 116 7.83 -0.67 2.23
CA VAL A 116 7.63 0.65 1.63
C VAL A 116 6.19 0.74 1.15
N LYS A 117 5.47 1.78 1.56
CA LYS A 117 4.07 2.01 1.16
C LYS A 117 3.97 3.16 0.19
N LEU A 118 3.38 2.89 -0.96
CA LEU A 118 3.07 3.86 -2.00
C LEU A 118 1.57 4.14 -1.94
N SER A 119 1.16 5.37 -1.66
CA SER A 119 -0.21 5.80 -1.91
C SER A 119 -0.30 6.19 -3.38
N VAL A 120 -1.19 5.53 -4.12
CA VAL A 120 -1.39 5.71 -5.54
C VAL A 120 -2.78 6.30 -5.78
N LEU A 121 -2.86 7.40 -6.52
CA LEU A 121 -4.09 7.98 -7.01
C LEU A 121 -4.47 7.28 -8.31
N LEU A 122 -5.66 6.72 -8.32
CA LEU A 122 -6.33 6.14 -9.49
C LEU A 122 -7.43 7.09 -9.92
N THR A 123 -7.50 7.40 -11.20
CA THR A 123 -8.57 8.20 -11.80
C THR A 123 -9.33 7.34 -12.80
N ALA A 124 -10.65 7.36 -12.75
CA ALA A 124 -11.54 6.65 -13.68
C ALA A 124 -12.34 7.68 -14.50
N PRO A 125 -11.84 8.10 -15.69
CA PRO A 125 -12.50 9.08 -16.55
C PRO A 125 -13.93 8.68 -16.95
N GLU A 126 -14.15 7.40 -17.23
CA GLU A 126 -15.43 6.78 -17.58
C GLU A 126 -16.48 6.85 -16.47
N LEU A 127 -16.04 6.94 -15.21
CA LEU A 127 -16.91 7.12 -14.04
C LEU A 127 -17.03 8.60 -13.64
N GLY A 128 -17.02 9.50 -14.61
CA GLY A 128 -17.12 10.95 -14.38
C GLY A 128 -15.87 11.53 -13.71
N GLY A 129 -14.70 10.93 -13.92
CA GLY A 129 -13.44 11.38 -13.32
C GLY A 129 -13.30 11.03 -11.84
N LEU A 130 -13.97 9.96 -11.38
CA LEU A 130 -13.85 9.46 -10.01
C LEU A 130 -12.37 9.24 -9.63
N ARG A 131 -11.99 9.71 -8.45
CA ARG A 131 -10.63 9.62 -7.92
C ARG A 131 -10.60 8.82 -6.62
N VAL A 132 -9.74 7.82 -6.56
CA VAL A 132 -9.54 6.99 -5.36
C VAL A 132 -8.06 6.85 -5.07
N VAL A 133 -7.69 7.02 -3.81
CA VAL A 133 -6.35 6.67 -3.34
C VAL A 133 -6.33 5.22 -2.90
N GLY A 134 -5.42 4.42 -3.45
CA GLY A 134 -5.08 3.08 -2.99
C GLY A 134 -3.70 3.04 -2.34
N GLU A 135 -3.40 1.95 -1.64
CA GLU A 135 -2.07 1.71 -1.05
C GLU A 135 -1.44 0.44 -1.65
N VAL A 136 -0.26 0.60 -2.27
CA VAL A 136 0.59 -0.50 -2.70
C VAL A 136 1.71 -0.64 -1.69
N GLN A 137 1.83 -1.82 -1.07
CA GLN A 137 2.90 -2.11 -0.12
C GLN A 137 3.95 -2.99 -0.81
N VAL A 138 5.20 -2.53 -0.88
CA VAL A 138 6.31 -3.26 -1.46
C VAL A 138 7.09 -3.92 -0.34
N HIS A 139 7.23 -5.24 -0.41
CA HIS A 139 7.86 -6.07 0.62
C HIS A 139 9.01 -6.88 0.05
N ASP A 140 9.97 -7.16 0.90
CA ASP A 140 10.84 -8.32 0.72
C ASP A 140 10.05 -9.60 1.04
N ARG A 141 10.37 -10.70 0.36
CA ARG A 141 9.71 -12.00 0.55
C ARG A 141 9.79 -12.51 1.98
N VAL A 142 10.93 -12.40 2.64
CA VAL A 142 11.13 -12.87 4.01
C VAL A 142 10.32 -11.99 4.97
N LEU A 143 10.42 -10.67 4.83
CA LEU A 143 9.70 -9.71 5.67
C LEU A 143 8.18 -9.82 5.48
N HIS A 144 7.71 -10.11 4.26
CA HIS A 144 6.30 -10.36 4.00
C HIS A 144 5.79 -11.60 4.75
N GLY A 145 6.59 -12.67 4.77
CA GLY A 145 6.30 -13.88 5.53
C GLY A 145 6.11 -13.58 7.02
N LEU A 146 7.07 -12.86 7.62
CA LEU A 146 7.02 -12.43 9.01
C LEU A 146 5.80 -11.56 9.30
N LYS A 147 5.53 -10.56 8.44
CA LYS A 147 4.36 -9.68 8.55
C LYS A 147 3.05 -10.47 8.62
N ARG A 148 2.89 -11.52 7.80
CA ARG A 148 1.68 -12.34 7.81
C ARG A 148 1.50 -13.13 9.10
N GLN A 149 2.59 -13.57 9.72
CA GLN A 149 2.55 -14.25 11.01
C GLN A 149 2.27 -13.28 12.17
N MET A 150 2.79 -12.05 12.09
CA MET A 150 2.60 -11.02 13.13
C MET A 150 1.24 -10.31 13.07
N HIS A 151 0.64 -10.16 11.88
CA HIS A 151 -0.60 -9.39 11.72
C HIS A 151 -1.78 -9.87 12.60
N PRO A 152 -1.99 -11.18 12.83
CA PRO A 152 -2.98 -11.65 13.81
C PRO A 152 -2.69 -11.18 15.24
N LEU A 153 -1.42 -11.22 15.68
CA LEU A 153 -1.02 -10.79 17.02
C LEU A 153 -1.27 -9.29 17.21
N TYR A 154 -1.00 -8.51 16.17
CA TYR A 154 -1.27 -7.08 16.17
C TYR A 154 -2.76 -6.72 16.29
N ARG A 155 -3.68 -7.61 15.87
CA ARG A 155 -5.12 -7.41 16.12
C ARG A 155 -5.44 -7.49 17.62
N ILE A 156 -4.72 -8.31 18.37
CA ILE A 156 -4.90 -8.50 19.81
C ILE A 156 -4.35 -7.29 20.56
N THR A 157 -3.16 -6.80 20.21
CA THR A 157 -2.56 -5.64 20.88
C THR A 157 -3.38 -4.37 20.65
N ARG A 158 -3.87 -4.12 19.43
CA ARG A 158 -4.77 -2.99 19.13
C ARG A 158 -6.11 -3.04 19.87
N ALA A 159 -6.60 -4.23 20.20
CA ALA A 159 -7.83 -4.37 20.98
C ALA A 159 -7.63 -3.92 22.45
N LYS A 160 -6.39 -3.87 22.94
CA LYS A 160 -6.05 -3.43 24.30
C LYS A 160 -5.93 -1.90 24.45
N GLY A 161 -5.97 -1.14 23.36
CA GLY A 161 -5.92 0.33 23.35
C GLY A 161 -5.34 0.87 22.04
N PRO A 162 -5.62 2.14 21.67
CA PRO A 162 -5.04 2.73 20.48
C PRO A 162 -3.52 2.84 20.65
N ASP A 163 -2.76 2.39 19.63
CA ASP A 163 -1.32 2.66 19.52
C ASP A 163 -1.09 4.17 19.71
N VAL A 164 -0.39 4.52 20.80
CA VAL A 164 0.13 5.86 21.14
C VAL A 164 1.31 6.16 20.23
#